data_AF-A0A8K0D949-F1
#
_entry.id   AF-A0A8K0D949-F1
#
_cell.length_a   1.000
_cell.length_b   1.000
_cell.length_c   1.000
_cell.angle_alpha   90.00
_cell.angle_beta   90.00
_cell.angle_gamma   90.00
#
_symmetry.space_group_name_H-M   'P 1'
#
loop_
_entity.id
_entity.type
_entity.pdbx_description
1 polymer ?
#
loop_
_entity_poly.entity_id
_entity_poly.type
_entity_poly.pdbx_seq_one_letter_code
_entity_poly.pdbx_strand_id
1 'polypeptide(L)'
;MQEGKEKWLCAVCIKIKRKLRSGSDSTPIKSANFNVEGKSDIAISLFQITEQLKSVSQTKTQLATSLNLCRDKMDEVNEQLKTQDKYLAECVKRIEDLETNNTALKKMKNYNKELYGAVFQKKLRRNSRSA
;
A
#
# COMPACT_ATOMS: atom_id res chain seq x y z
N MET A 1 23.59 12.45 -4.50
CA MET A 1 22.87 11.32 -3.90
C MET A 1 21.84 10.84 -4.90
N GLN A 2 22.12 9.76 -5.63
CA GLN A 2 21.15 9.14 -6.54
C GLN A 2 20.47 8.01 -5.78
N GLU A 3 19.29 8.29 -5.24
CA GLU A 3 18.44 7.26 -4.63
C GLU A 3 17.98 6.30 -5.73
N GLY A 4 18.45 5.04 -5.61
CA GLY A 4 17.99 3.94 -6.43
C GLY A 4 16.50 3.74 -6.23
N LYS A 5 15.71 4.15 -7.22
CA LYS A 5 14.28 3.81 -7.31
C LYS A 5 14.15 2.29 -7.47
N GLU A 6 14.15 1.56 -6.36
CA GLU A 6 13.70 0.18 -6.32
C GLU A 6 12.24 0.15 -6.75
N LYS A 7 12.01 -0.18 -8.02
CA LYS A 7 10.68 -0.42 -8.56
C LYS A 7 10.08 -1.59 -7.79
N TRP A 8 9.08 -1.30 -6.95
CA TRP A 8 8.32 -2.32 -6.22
C TRP A 8 7.66 -3.24 -7.26
N LEU A 9 8.23 -4.43 -7.43
CA LEU A 9 7.68 -5.45 -8.33
C LEU A 9 6.84 -6.39 -7.48
N CYS A 10 5.58 -6.59 -7.85
CA CYS A 10 4.75 -7.59 -7.19
C CYS A 10 5.42 -8.98 -7.32
N ALA A 11 5.18 -9.88 -6.35
CA ALA A 11 5.81 -11.20 -6.32
C ALA A 11 5.60 -12.02 -7.62
N VAL A 12 4.49 -11.80 -8.33
CA VAL A 12 4.20 -12.41 -9.64
C VAL A 12 5.09 -11.80 -10.74
N CYS A 13 5.20 -10.47 -10.79
CA CYS A 13 6.10 -9.76 -11.71
C CYS A 13 7.58 -10.15 -11.49
N ILE A 14 8.00 -10.40 -10.25
CA ILE A 14 9.33 -10.93 -9.93
C ILE A 14 9.52 -12.34 -10.50
N LYS A 15 8.53 -13.23 -10.35
CA LYS A 15 8.58 -14.60 -10.89
C LYS A 15 8.61 -14.62 -12.42
N ILE A 16 7.81 -13.77 -13.08
CA ILE A 16 7.82 -13.64 -14.55
C ILE A 16 9.15 -13.08 -15.03
N LYS A 17 9.68 -12.03 -14.40
CA LYS A 17 10.99 -11.44 -14.74
C LYS A 17 12.13 -12.44 -14.56
N ARG A 18 12.08 -13.29 -13.53
CA ARG A 18 13.05 -14.38 -13.34
C ARG A 18 12.91 -15.46 -14.41
N LYS A 19 11.69 -15.89 -14.76
CA LYS A 19 11.45 -16.85 -15.85
C LYS A 19 11.95 -16.35 -17.21
N LEU A 20 11.74 -15.07 -17.52
CA LEU A 20 12.28 -14.44 -18.73
C LEU A 20 13.82 -14.41 -18.74
N ARG A 21 14.45 -14.28 -17.58
CA ARG A 21 15.92 -14.25 -17.46
C ARG A 21 16.55 -15.65 -17.47
N SER A 22 15.83 -16.66 -16.97
CA SER A 22 16.27 -18.07 -16.95
C SER A 22 15.90 -18.85 -18.21
N GLY A 23 15.13 -18.26 -19.14
CA GLY A 23 14.87 -18.83 -20.47
C GLY A 23 15.98 -18.55 -21.50
N SER A 24 17.11 -17.98 -21.06
CA SER A 24 18.23 -17.52 -21.89
C SER A 24 19.42 -18.49 -21.92
N ASP A 25 19.20 -19.79 -21.75
CA ASP A 25 20.16 -20.79 -22.27
C ASP A 25 19.85 -21.07 -23.74
N SER A 26 19.71 -20.00 -24.54
CA SER A 26 19.87 -20.11 -25.98
C SER A 26 21.36 -20.16 -26.23
N THR A 27 21.89 -21.36 -26.39
CA THR A 27 23.18 -21.55 -27.07
C THR A 27 23.17 -20.68 -28.33
N PRO A 28 24.24 -19.90 -28.59
CA PRO A 28 24.31 -19.13 -29.82
C PRO A 28 24.22 -20.14 -30.96
N ILE A 29 23.22 -20.00 -31.83
CA ILE A 29 23.15 -20.77 -33.06
C ILE A 29 24.44 -20.47 -33.82
N LYS A 30 25.40 -21.40 -33.76
CA LYS A 30 26.59 -21.36 -34.60
C LYS A 30 26.09 -21.41 -36.03
N SER A 31 26.36 -20.34 -36.77
CA SER A 31 26.14 -20.24 -38.20
C SER A 31 26.81 -21.45 -38.87
N ALA A 32 26.01 -22.44 -39.26
CA ALA A 32 26.47 -23.57 -40.04
C ALA A 32 26.24 -23.23 -41.52
N ASN A 33 27.30 -23.35 -42.31
CA ASN A 33 27.31 -23.10 -43.75
C ASN A 33 26.14 -23.82 -44.44
N PHE A 34 25.32 -23.05 -45.15
CA PHE A 34 24.21 -23.57 -45.96
C PHE A 34 24.76 -24.29 -47.18
N ASN A 35 24.76 -25.63 -47.15
CA ASN A 35 24.87 -26.45 -48.34
C ASN A 35 23.47 -26.96 -48.73
N VAL A 36 23.22 -27.09 -50.03
CA VAL A 36 21.89 -27.22 -50.63
C VAL A 36 21.31 -28.62 -50.40
N GLU A 37 20.76 -28.83 -49.21
CA GLU A 37 19.78 -29.87 -48.83
C GLU A 37 18.52 -29.21 -48.19
N GLY A 38 18.34 -27.91 -48.51
CA GLY A 38 17.68 -26.91 -47.66
C GLY A 38 16.16 -26.94 -47.53
N LYS A 39 15.42 -27.99 -47.94
CA LYS A 39 13.98 -28.08 -47.66
C LYS A 39 13.68 -28.50 -46.22
N SER A 40 14.46 -29.42 -45.66
CA SER A 40 14.31 -29.89 -44.27
C SER A 40 14.76 -28.85 -43.25
N ASP A 41 15.86 -28.14 -43.53
CA ASP A 41 16.43 -27.16 -42.58
C ASP A 41 15.57 -25.90 -42.44
N ILE A 42 14.95 -25.46 -43.54
CA ILE A 42 13.96 -24.39 -43.53
C ILE A 42 12.71 -24.83 -42.76
N ALA A 43 12.24 -26.07 -42.95
CA ALA A 43 11.08 -26.59 -42.23
C ALA A 43 11.33 -26.70 -40.72
N ILE A 44 12.52 -27.16 -40.30
CA ILE A 44 12.92 -27.23 -38.89
C ILE A 44 13.00 -25.83 -38.28
N SER A 45 13.61 -24.88 -39.00
CA SER A 45 13.72 -23.49 -38.55
C SER A 45 12.35 -22.82 -38.43
N LEU A 46 11.45 -23.01 -39.39
CA LEU A 46 10.08 -22.50 -39.33
C LEU A 46 9.28 -23.13 -38.19
N PHE A 47 9.45 -24.42 -37.92
CA PHE A 47 8.84 -25.10 -36.78
C PHE A 47 9.31 -24.49 -35.44
N GLN A 48 10.62 -24.30 -35.28
CA GLN A 48 11.19 -23.67 -34.08
C GLN A 48 10.70 -22.23 -33.89
N ILE A 49 10.62 -21.43 -34.95
CA ILE A 49 10.07 -20.06 -34.91
C ILE A 49 8.59 -20.09 -34.50
N THR A 50 7.82 -21.03 -35.02
CA THR A 50 6.38 -21.17 -34.69
C THR A 50 6.18 -21.51 -33.21
N GLU A 51 6.98 -22.42 -32.67
CA GLU A 51 6.95 -22.75 -31.24
C GLU A 51 7.38 -21.57 -30.35
N GLN A 52 8.42 -20.83 -30.76
CA GLN A 52 8.82 -19.60 -30.07
C GLN A 52 7.70 -18.55 -30.09
N LEU A 53 7.02 -18.36 -31.22
CA LEU A 53 5.91 -17.42 -31.34
C LEU A 53 4.74 -17.81 -30.43
N LYS A 54 4.42 -19.10 -30.35
CA LYS A 54 3.40 -19.64 -29.46
C LYS A 54 3.76 -19.41 -27.99
N SER A 55 5.01 -19.66 -27.60
CA SER A 55 5.53 -19.41 -26.25
C SER A 55 5.47 -17.92 -25.87
N VAL A 56 5.88 -17.04 -26.79
CA VAL A 56 5.80 -15.57 -26.59
C VAL A 56 4.35 -15.12 -26.46
N SER A 57 3.44 -15.64 -27.28
CA SER A 57 2.01 -15.34 -27.21
C SER A 57 1.40 -15.76 -25.87
N GLN A 58 1.70 -16.97 -25.40
CA GLN A 58 1.27 -17.46 -24.09
C GLN A 58 1.80 -16.58 -22.95
N THR A 59 3.09 -16.21 -23.01
CA THR A 59 3.73 -15.36 -22.00
C THR A 59 3.11 -13.96 -21.98
N LYS A 60 2.79 -13.40 -23.16
CA LYS A 60 2.09 -12.11 -23.28
C LYS A 60 0.72 -12.15 -22.60
N THR A 61 -0.05 -13.21 -22.83
CA THR A 61 -1.36 -13.39 -22.18
C THR A 61 -1.23 -13.51 -20.67
N GLN A 62 -0.29 -14.33 -20.18
CA GLN A 62 -0.04 -14.47 -18.74
C GLN A 62 0.38 -13.15 -18.09
N LEU A 63 1.21 -12.36 -18.76
CA LEU A 63 1.62 -11.04 -18.30
C LEU A 63 0.43 -10.07 -18.24
N ALA A 64 -0.41 -10.05 -19.27
CA ALA A 64 -1.62 -9.22 -19.30
C ALA A 64 -2.56 -9.57 -18.13
N THR A 65 -2.81 -10.86 -17.89
CA THR A 65 -3.61 -11.32 -16.75
C THR A 65 -2.98 -10.90 -15.42
N SER A 66 -1.66 -11.06 -15.27
CA SER A 66 -0.95 -10.65 -14.05
C SER A 66 -1.02 -9.14 -13.82
N LEU A 67 -0.96 -8.33 -14.87
CA LEU A 67 -1.07 -6.88 -14.76
C LEU A 67 -2.46 -6.45 -14.33
N ASN A 68 -3.51 -7.07 -14.87
CA ASN A 68 -4.89 -6.81 -14.45
C ASN A 68 -5.08 -7.17 -12.97
N LEU A 69 -4.61 -8.33 -12.52
CA LEU A 69 -4.66 -8.70 -11.10
C LEU A 69 -3.89 -7.73 -10.18
N CYS A 70 -2.77 -7.17 -10.66
CA CYS A 70 -2.06 -6.15 -9.89
C CYS A 70 -2.84 -4.84 -9.81
N ARG A 71 -3.50 -4.45 -10.90
CA ARG A 71 -4.37 -3.28 -10.92
C ARG A 71 -5.52 -3.44 -9.96
N ASP A 72 -6.24 -4.57 -10.00
CA ASP A 72 -7.37 -4.84 -9.12
C ASP A 72 -6.96 -4.77 -7.64
N LYS A 73 -5.79 -5.34 -7.29
CA LYS A 73 -5.24 -5.25 -5.94
C LYS A 73 -4.84 -3.83 -5.55
N MET A 74 -4.32 -3.05 -6.48
CA MET A 74 -3.97 -1.65 -6.23
C MET A 74 -5.22 -0.82 -5.95
N ASP A 75 -6.29 -1.05 -6.72
CA ASP A 75 -7.59 -0.42 -6.52
C ASP A 75 -8.19 -0.83 -5.16
N GLU A 76 -8.15 -2.11 -4.79
CA GLU A 76 -8.59 -2.60 -3.48
C GLU A 76 -7.83 -1.94 -2.32
N VAL A 77 -6.49 -1.92 -2.37
CA VAL A 77 -5.66 -1.28 -1.34
C VAL A 77 -5.95 0.22 -1.25
N ASN A 78 -6.18 0.88 -2.40
CA ASN A 78 -6.50 2.30 -2.42
C ASN A 78 -7.85 2.61 -1.74
N GLU A 79 -8.86 1.75 -1.92
CA GLU A 79 -10.14 1.90 -1.21
C GLU A 79 -10.03 1.61 0.29
N GLN A 80 -9.19 0.64 0.69
CA GLN A 80 -8.89 0.40 2.10
C GLN A 80 -8.21 1.61 2.74
N LEU A 81 -7.24 2.23 2.07
CA LEU A 81 -6.57 3.44 2.56
C LEU A 81 -7.54 4.61 2.73
N LYS A 82 -8.39 4.89 1.73
CA LYS A 82 -9.44 5.93 1.85
C LYS A 82 -10.37 5.69 3.03
N THR A 83 -10.69 4.42 3.31
CA THR A 83 -11.53 4.04 4.44
C THR A 83 -10.82 4.29 5.77
N GLN A 84 -9.53 3.93 5.86
CA GLN A 84 -8.71 4.22 7.04
C GLN A 84 -8.54 5.71 7.27
N ASP A 85 -8.34 6.52 6.22
CA ASP A 85 -8.24 7.97 6.31
C ASP A 85 -9.52 8.59 6.90
N LYS A 86 -10.70 8.09 6.51
CA LYS A 86 -11.98 8.52 7.10
C LYS A 86 -12.06 8.19 8.59
N TYR A 87 -11.70 6.97 8.98
CA TYR A 87 -11.68 6.60 10.40
C TYR A 87 -10.69 7.42 11.21
N LEU A 88 -9.51 7.71 10.67
CA LEU A 88 -8.54 8.59 11.32
C LEU A 88 -9.10 10.00 11.50
N ALA A 89 -9.76 10.57 10.49
CA ALA A 89 -10.40 11.88 10.60
C ALA A 89 -11.49 11.90 11.69
N GLU A 90 -12.31 10.85 11.79
CA GLU A 90 -13.30 10.70 12.85
C GLU A 90 -12.66 10.58 14.24
N CYS A 91 -11.59 9.81 14.37
CA CYS A 91 -10.83 9.69 15.61
C CYS A 91 -10.23 11.03 16.05
N VAL A 92 -9.63 11.79 15.14
CA VAL A 92 -9.08 13.12 15.42
C VAL A 92 -10.16 14.06 15.93
N LYS A 93 -11.31 14.13 15.23
CA LYS A 93 -12.44 14.95 15.67
C LYS A 93 -12.92 14.55 17.08
N ARG A 94 -12.99 13.24 17.35
CA ARG A 94 -13.41 12.75 18.66
C ARG A 94 -12.42 13.08 19.77
N ILE A 95 -11.13 13.12 19.46
CA ILE A 95 -10.09 13.57 20.40
C ILE A 95 -10.28 15.06 20.71
N GLU A 96 -10.46 15.90 19.69
CA GLU A 96 -10.70 17.35 19.86
C GLU A 96 -11.95 17.63 20.72
N ASP A 97 -13.04 16.89 20.49
CA ASP A 97 -14.27 16.99 21.29
C ASP A 97 -14.02 16.61 22.76
N LEU A 98 -13.25 15.53 23.00
CA LEU A 98 -12.89 15.09 24.35
C LEU A 98 -11.98 16.08 25.06
N GLU A 99 -11.01 16.68 24.37
CA GLU A 99 -10.12 17.71 24.92
C GLU A 99 -10.89 18.98 25.30
N THR A 100 -11.85 19.39 24.46
CA THR A 100 -12.76 20.51 24.73
C THR A 100 -13.59 20.24 25.98
N ASN A 101 -14.19 19.06 26.08
CA ASN A 101 -14.98 18.64 27.24
C ASN A 101 -14.14 18.58 28.51
N ASN A 102 -12.92 18.02 28.43
CA ASN A 102 -12.00 17.96 29.57
C ASN A 102 -11.61 19.35 30.07
N THR A 103 -11.38 20.29 29.16
CA THR A 103 -11.10 21.68 29.50
C THR A 103 -12.29 22.35 30.19
N ALA A 104 -13.51 22.13 29.71
CA ALA A 104 -14.74 22.62 30.37
C ALA A 104 -14.90 22.04 31.78
N LEU A 105 -14.67 20.74 31.96
CA LEU A 105 -14.73 20.07 33.26
C LEU A 105 -13.69 20.62 34.24
N LYS A 106 -12.46 20.89 33.78
CA LYS A 106 -11.42 21.54 34.61
C LYS A 106 -11.86 22.92 35.10
N LYS A 107 -12.47 23.74 34.22
CA LYS A 107 -13.01 25.05 34.59
C LYS A 107 -14.11 24.93 35.64
N MET A 108 -15.08 24.03 35.44
CA MET A 108 -16.16 23.78 36.40
C MET A 108 -15.63 23.28 37.76
N LYS A 109 -14.62 22.39 37.75
CA LYS A 109 -13.98 21.93 38.99
C LYS A 109 -13.35 23.08 39.78
N ASN A 110 -12.65 23.98 39.10
CA ASN A 110 -12.04 25.16 39.74
C ASN A 110 -13.11 26.11 40.30
N TYR A 111 -14.14 26.40 39.52
CA TYR A 111 -15.26 27.23 39.96
C TYR A 111 -15.94 26.66 41.22
N ASN A 112 -16.23 25.35 41.23
CA ASN A 112 -16.82 24.71 42.40
C ASN A 112 -15.90 24.81 43.63
N LYS A 113 -14.58 24.62 43.45
CA LYS A 113 -13.60 24.76 44.54
C LYS A 113 -13.63 26.17 45.15
N GLU A 114 -13.67 27.20 44.32
CA GLU A 114 -13.78 28.60 44.76
C GLU A 114 -15.10 28.86 45.51
N LEU A 115 -16.22 28.34 44.99
CA LEU A 115 -17.54 28.46 45.59
C LEU A 115 -17.61 27.80 46.97
N TYR A 116 -17.10 26.57 47.10
CA TYR A 116 -17.01 25.89 48.40
C TYR A 116 -16.15 26.68 49.38
N GLY A 117 -15.01 27.21 48.94
CA GLY A 117 -14.15 28.07 49.74
C GLY A 117 -14.88 29.33 50.23
N ALA A 118 -15.59 30.02 49.34
CA ALA A 118 -16.35 31.24 49.67
C ALA A 118 -17.49 30.97 50.66
N VAL A 119 -18.24 29.89 50.47
CA VAL A 119 -19.32 29.47 51.39
C VAL A 119 -18.76 29.14 52.77
N PHE A 120 -17.65 28.40 52.84
CA PHE A 120 -16.99 28.06 54.09
C PHE A 120 -16.52 29.31 54.85
N GLN A 121 -15.83 30.23 54.15
CA GLN A 121 -15.38 31.51 54.72
C GLN A 121 -16.56 32.37 55.22
N LYS A 122 -17.66 32.41 54.47
CA LYS A 122 -18.87 33.14 54.88
C LYS A 122 -19.49 32.56 56.16
N LYS A 123 -19.45 31.24 56.34
CA LYS A 123 -19.95 30.57 57.55
C LYS A 123 -19.08 30.88 58.77
N LEU A 124 -17.75 30.85 58.63
CA LEU A 124 -16.81 31.25 59.69
C LEU A 124 -17.02 32.70 60.14
N ARG A 125 -17.21 33.62 59.19
CA ARG A 125 -17.48 35.05 59.48
C ARG A 125 -18.81 35.29 60.19
N ARG A 126 -19.82 34.44 59.97
CA ARG A 126 -21.11 34.55 60.68
C ARG A 126 -20.98 34.07 62.13
N ASN A 127 -20.33 32.93 62.36
CA ASN A 127 -20.17 32.39 63.70
C ASN A 127 -19.32 33.28 64.62
N SER A 128 -18.32 33.98 64.06
CA SER A 128 -17.48 34.94 64.81
C SER A 128 -18.18 36.26 65.16
N ARG A 129 -19.34 36.56 64.57
CA ARG A 129 -20.17 37.73 64.92
C ARG A 129 -21.26 37.42 65.94
N SER A 130 -21.50 36.14 66.21
CA SER A 130 -22.53 35.66 67.15
C SER A 130 -21.96 35.27 68.53
N ALA A 131 -20.64 35.39 68.72
CA ALA A 131 -19.92 35.16 69.97
C ALA A 131 -19.37 36.50 70.48
#